data_AF-A0A8D0FGR7-F1
#
_entry.id   AF-A0A8D0FGR7-F1
#
_cell.length_a   1.000
_cell.length_b   1.000
_cell.length_c   1.000
_cell.angle_alpha   90.00
_cell.angle_beta   90.00
_cell.angle_gamma   90.00
#
_symmetry.space_group_name_H-M   'P 1'
#
loop_
_entity.id
_entity.type
_entity.pdbx_description
1 polymer ?
#
loop_
_entity_poly.entity_id
_entity_poly.type
_entity_poly.pdbx_seq_one_letter_code
_entity_poly.pdbx_strand_id
1 'polypeptide(L)'
;MALLILRTRPRADVGISAFEMVYGMSYRIESPQTNVLIRDRVINEYVSQLAEHPNGNPHEPMLWKLYNLQESKLIQTRQGSSNSWNFTVHLFSMIPFEQGGCFGETCPTVSKAVAQCKAFYMCPASNPGKSYCNYPGHFFCGYWGCETIASDWDTTTNDEHITVTWGPPGCKPPQHGHDGSIYGPCGPPQGCWRIEIKVKQPEDDIWLIGRTWGIRYWEPGADRGSLFKIIKEKLPHDPLPVGPNLVLNPPTSSEEKVAPVQWSP
;
A
#
# COMPACT_ATOMS: atom_id res chain seq x y z
N MET A 1 5.44 -19.13 -5.43
CA MET A 1 5.57 -20.36 -6.25
C MET A 1 4.25 -20.85 -6.85
N ALA A 2 3.19 -21.10 -6.05
CA ALA A 2 1.92 -21.66 -6.56
C ALA A 2 1.23 -20.81 -7.66
N LEU A 3 1.22 -19.49 -7.53
CA LEU A 3 0.67 -18.55 -8.54
C LEU A 3 1.48 -18.52 -9.84
N LEU A 4 2.81 -18.65 -9.76
CA LEU A 4 3.68 -18.75 -10.92
C LEU A 4 3.40 -20.05 -11.67
N ILE A 5 3.28 -21.16 -10.94
CA ILE A 5 2.93 -22.48 -11.47
C ILE A 5 1.54 -22.46 -12.14
N LEU A 6 0.56 -21.75 -11.58
CA LEU A 6 -0.77 -21.61 -12.19
C LEU A 6 -0.74 -20.81 -13.50
N ARG A 7 0.16 -19.84 -13.65
CA ARG A 7 0.26 -18.99 -14.84
C ARG A 7 1.13 -19.58 -15.95
N THR A 8 2.07 -20.46 -15.61
CA THR A 8 3.01 -21.09 -16.55
C THR A 8 2.61 -22.52 -16.91
N ARG A 9 1.65 -23.13 -16.21
CA ARG A 9 1.09 -24.42 -16.63
C ARG A 9 0.18 -24.25 -17.84
N PRO A 10 0.40 -25.02 -18.92
CA PRO A 10 -0.53 -25.08 -20.04
C PRO A 10 -1.91 -25.54 -19.56
N ARG A 11 -2.97 -24.90 -20.06
CA ARG A 11 -4.32 -25.42 -19.79
C ARG A 11 -4.56 -26.66 -20.64
N ALA A 12 -5.25 -27.65 -20.07
CA ALA A 12 -5.47 -28.95 -20.71
C ALA A 12 -6.34 -28.88 -21.98
N ASP A 13 -7.09 -27.80 -22.17
CA ASP A 13 -7.98 -27.54 -23.29
C ASP A 13 -7.29 -26.81 -24.46
N VAL A 14 -6.38 -25.88 -24.18
CA VAL A 14 -5.73 -25.04 -25.20
C VAL A 14 -4.29 -25.46 -25.49
N GLY A 15 -3.65 -26.22 -24.59
CA GLY A 15 -2.25 -26.65 -24.72
C GLY A 15 -1.22 -25.53 -24.55
N ILE A 16 -1.66 -24.31 -24.22
CA ILE A 16 -0.83 -23.11 -24.02
C ILE A 16 -1.18 -22.45 -22.68
N SER A 17 -0.17 -21.93 -21.99
CA SER A 17 -0.29 -21.29 -20.67
C SER A 17 -0.76 -19.84 -20.78
N ALA A 18 -1.27 -19.28 -19.68
CA ALA A 18 -1.62 -17.85 -19.63
C ALA A 18 -0.41 -16.95 -19.87
N PHE A 19 0.78 -17.40 -19.47
CA PHE A 19 2.04 -16.75 -19.81
C PHE A 19 2.32 -16.78 -21.32
N GLU A 20 2.21 -17.94 -21.96
CA GLU A 20 2.42 -18.07 -23.41
C GLU A 20 1.42 -17.25 -24.24
N MET A 21 0.15 -17.17 -23.79
CA MET A 21 -0.86 -16.33 -24.44
C MET A 21 -0.53 -14.84 -24.38
N VAL A 22 0.16 -14.38 -23.34
CA VAL A 22 0.48 -12.97 -23.14
C VAL A 22 1.83 -12.59 -23.78
N TYR A 23 2.81 -13.50 -23.75
CA TYR A 23 4.19 -13.21 -24.12
C TYR A 23 4.69 -13.98 -25.35
N GLY A 24 3.87 -14.86 -25.94
CA GLY A 24 4.17 -15.57 -27.18
C GLY A 24 5.26 -16.64 -27.07
N MET A 25 5.68 -17.03 -25.85
CA MET A 25 6.72 -18.04 -25.63
C MET A 25 6.58 -18.77 -24.28
N SER A 26 7.08 -20.00 -24.21
CA SER A 26 7.04 -20.87 -23.03
C SER A 26 7.96 -20.36 -21.92
N TYR A 27 7.47 -20.27 -20.68
CA TYR A 27 8.30 -19.93 -19.53
C TYR A 27 9.15 -21.14 -19.09
N ARG A 28 10.49 -21.02 -19.16
CA ARG A 28 11.43 -22.03 -18.66
C ARG A 28 12.02 -21.57 -17.31
N ILE A 29 11.61 -22.25 -16.23
CA ILE A 29 12.06 -21.95 -14.86
C ILE A 29 13.58 -22.09 -14.72
N GLU A 30 14.19 -23.00 -15.47
CA GLU A 30 15.63 -23.31 -15.38
C GLU A 30 16.50 -22.40 -16.25
N SER A 31 15.92 -21.68 -17.22
CA SER A 31 16.65 -20.75 -18.08
C SER A 31 15.73 -19.60 -18.54
N PRO A 32 15.74 -18.46 -17.82
CA PRO A 32 15.00 -17.27 -18.23
C PRO A 32 15.46 -16.84 -19.63
N GLN A 33 14.57 -16.91 -20.61
CA GLN A 33 14.88 -16.47 -21.97
C GLN A 33 14.60 -14.97 -22.10
N THR A 34 15.53 -14.26 -22.73
CA THR A 34 15.44 -12.81 -22.98
C THR A 34 14.49 -12.55 -24.15
N ASN A 35 13.33 -11.93 -23.90
CA ASN A 35 12.42 -11.45 -24.95
C ASN A 35 12.69 -9.96 -25.22
N VAL A 36 12.74 -9.59 -26.50
CA VAL A 36 13.12 -8.26 -27.01
C VAL A 36 11.99 -7.22 -26.89
N LEU A 37 10.78 -7.57 -26.45
CA LEU A 37 9.60 -6.68 -26.59
C LEU A 37 8.90 -6.20 -25.32
N ILE A 38 9.48 -6.35 -24.13
CA ILE A 38 8.96 -5.68 -22.92
C ILE A 38 10.11 -5.07 -22.14
N ARG A 39 9.95 -3.80 -21.72
CA ARG A 39 10.92 -3.05 -20.90
C ARG A 39 11.36 -3.89 -19.69
N ASP A 40 12.51 -4.54 -19.87
CA ASP A 40 13.14 -5.53 -18.98
C ASP A 40 13.25 -5.10 -17.52
N ARG A 41 13.25 -3.79 -17.25
CA ARG A 41 13.43 -3.28 -15.89
C ARG A 41 12.30 -3.68 -14.94
N VAL A 42 11.05 -3.63 -15.39
CA VAL A 42 9.88 -3.86 -14.52
C VAL A 42 9.68 -5.36 -14.27
N ILE A 43 9.94 -6.21 -15.27
CA ILE A 43 9.83 -7.66 -15.11
C ILE A 43 11.03 -8.21 -14.33
N ASN A 44 12.24 -7.69 -14.53
CA ASN A 44 13.39 -8.10 -13.71
C ASN A 44 13.28 -7.59 -12.27
N GLU A 45 12.75 -6.39 -12.01
CA GLU A 45 12.38 -5.97 -10.65
C GLU A 45 11.34 -6.91 -10.04
N TYR A 46 10.32 -7.29 -10.80
CA TYR A 46 9.27 -8.21 -10.36
C TYR A 46 9.78 -9.62 -10.06
N VAL A 47 10.64 -10.19 -10.91
CA VAL A 47 11.23 -11.52 -10.73
C VAL A 47 12.26 -11.51 -9.60
N SER A 48 13.09 -10.46 -9.47
CA SER A 48 14.00 -10.30 -8.33
C SER A 48 13.25 -10.19 -7.01
N GLN A 49 12.19 -9.38 -6.95
CA GLN A 49 11.32 -9.30 -5.77
C GLN A 49 10.66 -10.64 -5.45
N LEU A 50 10.18 -11.39 -6.45
CA LEU A 50 9.61 -12.72 -6.19
C LEU A 50 10.66 -13.79 -5.83
N ALA A 51 11.90 -13.66 -6.30
CA ALA A 51 13.01 -14.57 -6.03
C ALA A 51 13.68 -14.33 -4.67
N GLU A 52 13.57 -13.14 -4.09
CA GLU A 52 13.95 -12.84 -2.70
C GLU A 52 12.97 -13.46 -1.67
N HIS A 53 11.80 -13.90 -2.11
CA HIS A 53 10.69 -14.32 -1.25
C HIS A 53 10.58 -15.82 -0.85
N PRO A 54 11.49 -16.78 -1.16
CA PRO A 54 11.39 -18.11 -0.56
C PRO A 54 11.90 -18.18 0.89
N ASN A 55 12.74 -17.24 1.33
CA ASN A 55 13.56 -17.37 2.55
C ASN A 55 13.52 -16.13 3.48
N GLY A 56 12.46 -15.32 3.45
CA GLY A 56 12.31 -14.23 4.41
C GLY A 56 12.01 -14.76 5.82
N ASN A 57 12.60 -14.16 6.85
CA ASN A 57 12.28 -14.52 8.23
C ASN A 57 10.81 -14.14 8.51
N PRO A 58 9.94 -15.08 8.95
CA PRO A 58 8.52 -14.80 9.21
C PRO A 58 8.30 -13.77 10.34
N HIS A 59 9.35 -13.45 11.09
CA HIS A 59 9.37 -12.41 12.12
C HIS A 59 10.00 -11.10 11.64
N GLU A 60 10.24 -10.93 10.34
CA GLU A 60 10.72 -9.66 9.79
C GLU A 60 9.73 -8.53 10.12
N PRO A 61 10.19 -7.42 10.73
CA PRO A 61 9.32 -6.30 11.01
C PRO A 61 8.85 -5.66 9.70
N MET A 62 7.54 -5.43 9.61
CA MET A 62 6.90 -4.84 8.44
C MET A 62 6.49 -3.39 8.73
N LEU A 63 6.60 -2.55 7.71
CA LEU A 63 6.09 -1.20 7.67
C LEU A 63 4.80 -1.14 6.85
N TRP A 64 3.78 -0.52 7.41
CA TRP A 64 2.56 -0.17 6.71
C TRP A 64 2.61 1.29 6.33
N LYS A 65 2.37 1.58 5.05
CA LYS A 65 2.45 2.93 4.51
C LYS A 65 1.16 3.30 3.79
N LEU A 66 0.71 4.53 4.04
CA LEU A 66 -0.39 5.17 3.33
C LEU A 66 0.16 6.35 2.52
N TYR A 67 -0.05 6.31 1.20
CA TYR A 67 0.41 7.31 0.26
C TYR A 67 -0.75 8.05 -0.38
N ASN A 68 -0.58 9.36 -0.58
CA ASN A 68 -1.30 10.14 -1.57
C ASN A 68 -0.55 10.03 -2.90
N LEU A 69 -1.13 9.36 -3.89
CA LEU A 69 -0.50 9.16 -5.19
C LEU A 69 -0.58 10.40 -6.09
N GLN A 70 -1.59 11.25 -5.90
CA GLN A 70 -1.72 12.48 -6.68
C GLN A 70 -0.59 13.47 -6.39
N GLU A 71 -0.18 13.56 -5.12
CA GLU A 71 0.94 14.42 -4.69
C GLU A 71 2.27 13.68 -4.53
N SER A 72 2.30 12.35 -4.78
CA SER A 72 3.45 11.49 -4.46
C SER A 72 3.95 11.65 -3.01
N LYS A 73 3.02 11.81 -2.07
CA LYS A 73 3.30 12.15 -0.67
C LYS A 73 2.97 10.99 0.26
N LEU A 74 3.92 10.64 1.13
CA LEU A 74 3.67 9.72 2.24
C LEU A 74 2.81 10.44 3.29
N ILE A 75 1.62 9.91 3.57
CA ILE A 75 0.71 10.46 4.58
C ILE A 75 1.07 9.93 5.97
N GLN A 76 1.25 8.61 6.08
CA GLN A 76 1.48 7.97 7.38
C GLN A 76 2.23 6.65 7.21
N THR A 77 3.12 6.38 8.17
CA THR A 77 3.80 5.09 8.33
C THR A 77 3.45 4.50 9.69
N ARG A 78 3.30 3.17 9.74
CA ARG A 78 3.10 2.37 10.95
C ARG A 78 4.10 1.21 10.96
N GLN A 79 4.66 0.89 12.12
CA GLN A 79 5.57 -0.23 12.28
C GLN A 79 4.83 -1.39 12.97
N GLY A 80 4.88 -2.58 12.36
CA GLY A 80 4.07 -3.74 12.71
C GLY A 80 4.56 -4.58 13.90
N SER A 81 5.08 -3.97 14.97
CA SER A 81 5.36 -4.72 16.22
C SER A 81 4.15 -4.76 17.18
N SER A 82 3.12 -3.97 16.90
CA SER A 82 1.85 -3.96 17.63
C SER A 82 0.70 -4.00 16.63
N ASN A 83 -0.41 -4.65 16.98
CA ASN A 83 -1.59 -4.96 16.16
C ASN A 83 -2.37 -3.74 15.61
N SER A 84 -1.70 -2.66 15.18
CA SER A 84 -2.30 -1.42 14.71
C SER A 84 -1.87 -1.11 13.27
N TRP A 85 -2.41 -1.88 12.34
CA TRP A 85 -2.44 -1.65 10.89
C TRP A 85 -3.47 -0.59 10.48
N ASN A 86 -4.10 0.06 11.47
CA ASN A 86 -5.12 1.06 11.24
C ASN A 86 -4.49 2.44 11.09
N PHE A 87 -4.96 3.18 10.09
CA PHE A 87 -4.51 4.54 9.82
C PHE A 87 -5.45 5.54 10.43
N THR A 88 -4.88 6.63 10.90
CA THR A 88 -5.59 7.79 11.41
C THR A 88 -5.17 8.97 10.56
N VAL A 89 -6.13 9.51 9.80
CA VAL A 89 -5.83 10.39 8.67
C VAL A 89 -6.78 11.58 8.64
N HIS A 90 -6.26 12.77 8.36
CA HIS A 90 -7.11 13.92 8.05
C HIS A 90 -7.47 13.93 6.57
N LEU A 91 -8.71 14.30 6.26
CA LEU A 91 -9.25 14.21 4.90
C LEU A 91 -8.45 15.06 3.89
N PHE A 92 -8.05 16.28 4.26
CA PHE A 92 -7.20 17.15 3.43
C PHE A 92 -5.81 16.57 3.09
N SER A 93 -5.31 15.60 3.86
CA SER A 93 -4.04 14.93 3.53
C SER A 93 -4.19 13.88 2.43
N MET A 94 -5.42 13.41 2.23
CA MET A 94 -5.78 12.47 1.16
C MET A 94 -6.28 13.19 -0.08
N ILE A 95 -7.10 14.23 0.07
CA ILE A 95 -7.62 15.03 -1.03
C ILE A 95 -7.13 16.48 -0.87
N PRO A 96 -6.15 16.92 -1.68
CA PRO A 96 -5.63 18.26 -1.58
C PRO A 96 -6.68 19.29 -2.00
N PHE A 97 -6.86 20.33 -1.17
CA PHE A 97 -7.80 21.42 -1.45
C PHE A 97 -7.21 22.48 -2.40
N GLU A 98 -5.89 22.68 -2.36
CA GLU A 98 -5.18 23.74 -3.09
C GLU A 98 -3.74 23.31 -3.43
N GLN A 99 -3.17 23.91 -4.49
CA GLN A 99 -1.75 23.73 -4.82
C GLN A 99 -0.88 24.35 -3.71
N GLY A 100 -0.05 23.54 -3.06
CA GLY A 100 0.73 23.93 -1.88
C GLY A 100 0.23 23.28 -0.58
N GLY A 101 -0.99 22.73 -0.59
CA GLY A 101 -1.54 21.90 0.47
C GLY A 101 -1.93 22.66 1.75
N CYS A 102 -2.56 21.94 2.67
CA CYS A 102 -2.84 22.45 4.02
C CYS A 102 -1.64 22.17 4.93
N PHE A 103 -1.31 23.12 5.82
CA PHE A 103 -0.19 23.00 6.76
C PHE A 103 -0.74 22.65 8.15
N GLY A 104 -0.41 21.46 8.66
CA GLY A 104 -0.94 21.00 9.94
C GLY A 104 -2.45 20.85 9.89
N GLU A 105 -3.20 21.57 10.72
CA GLU A 105 -4.67 21.53 10.79
C GLU A 105 -5.37 22.67 10.01
N THR A 106 -4.61 23.54 9.32
CA THR A 106 -5.15 24.75 8.67
C THR A 106 -4.88 24.76 7.17
N CYS A 107 -5.88 25.22 6.42
CA CYS A 107 -5.76 25.49 4.98
C CYS A 107 -5.94 27.00 4.77
N PRO A 108 -5.03 27.68 4.05
CA PRO A 108 -5.13 29.12 3.77
C PRO A 108 -6.48 29.59 3.20
N THR A 109 -7.08 28.81 2.30
CA THR A 109 -8.23 29.27 1.49
C THR A 109 -9.59 28.69 1.89
N VAL A 110 -9.62 27.69 2.78
CA VAL A 110 -10.86 27.03 3.21
C VAL A 110 -10.93 26.89 4.72
N SER A 111 -12.15 26.93 5.27
CA SER A 111 -12.35 26.74 6.70
C SER A 111 -11.90 25.36 7.15
N LYS A 112 -11.49 25.23 8.43
CA LYS A 112 -11.11 23.94 9.02
C LYS A 112 -12.21 22.89 8.88
N ALA A 113 -13.48 23.29 8.97
CA ALA A 113 -14.61 22.40 8.78
C ALA A 113 -14.65 21.82 7.35
N VAL A 114 -14.52 22.68 6.34
CA VAL A 114 -14.47 22.26 4.94
C VAL A 114 -13.26 21.35 4.67
N ALA A 115 -12.12 21.64 5.28
CA ALA A 115 -10.89 20.86 5.12
C ALA A 115 -10.97 19.44 5.71
N GLN A 116 -11.66 19.27 6.83
CA GLN A 116 -11.55 18.06 7.67
C GLN A 116 -12.83 17.23 7.75
N CYS A 117 -13.99 17.86 7.55
CA CYS A 117 -15.29 17.29 7.86
C CYS A 117 -16.24 17.39 6.69
N LYS A 118 -15.73 17.41 5.46
CA LYS A 118 -16.53 17.36 4.25
C LYS A 118 -16.90 15.92 3.93
N ALA A 119 -18.09 15.73 3.38
CA ALA A 119 -18.54 14.44 2.89
C ALA A 119 -17.59 13.89 1.83
N PHE A 120 -17.41 12.57 1.81
CA PHE A 120 -16.53 11.90 0.88
C PHE A 120 -17.04 10.50 0.53
N TYR A 121 -16.53 9.98 -0.58
CA TYR A 121 -16.74 8.61 -1.01
C TYR A 121 -15.48 8.04 -1.65
N MET A 122 -15.33 6.71 -1.63
CA MET A 122 -14.14 6.02 -2.11
C MET A 122 -14.50 4.86 -3.04
N CYS A 123 -13.72 4.70 -4.10
CA CYS A 123 -13.87 3.63 -5.08
C CYS A 123 -12.57 2.83 -5.20
N PRO A 124 -12.61 1.49 -5.09
CA PRO A 124 -11.43 0.67 -5.21
C PRO A 124 -10.97 0.61 -6.67
N ALA A 125 -9.65 0.68 -6.88
CA ALA A 125 -9.07 0.51 -8.21
C ALA A 125 -9.32 -0.89 -8.79
N SER A 126 -9.45 -1.89 -7.90
CA SER A 126 -9.82 -3.26 -8.25
C SER A 126 -11.26 -3.49 -7.78
N ASN A 127 -12.21 -3.44 -8.71
CA ASN A 127 -13.64 -3.60 -8.41
C ASN A 127 -14.23 -4.79 -9.20
N PRO A 128 -14.14 -6.03 -8.68
CA PRO A 128 -14.63 -7.23 -9.36
C PRO A 128 -16.10 -7.10 -9.76
N GLY A 129 -16.43 -7.42 -11.00
CA GLY A 129 -17.80 -7.31 -11.52
C GLY A 129 -18.24 -5.90 -11.91
N LYS A 130 -17.45 -4.85 -11.65
CA LYS A 130 -17.74 -3.46 -12.02
C LYS A 130 -16.64 -2.87 -12.92
N SER A 131 -16.37 -3.51 -14.06
CA SER A 131 -15.34 -3.07 -15.01
C SER A 131 -15.57 -1.65 -15.54
N TYR A 132 -16.82 -1.19 -15.59
CA TYR A 132 -17.20 0.19 -15.95
C TYR A 132 -16.73 1.24 -14.93
N CYS A 133 -16.19 0.85 -13.78
CA CYS A 133 -15.58 1.79 -12.82
C CYS A 133 -14.08 1.98 -13.05
N ASN A 134 -13.46 1.22 -13.96
CA ASN A 134 -12.02 1.22 -14.18
C ASN A 134 -11.56 2.44 -15.01
N TYR A 135 -11.73 3.63 -14.44
CA TYR A 135 -11.34 4.91 -15.02
C TYR A 135 -10.42 5.67 -14.05
N PRO A 136 -9.09 5.47 -14.14
CA PRO A 136 -8.12 6.15 -13.26
C PRO A 136 -8.22 7.67 -13.31
N GLY A 137 -8.49 8.25 -14.49
CA GLY A 137 -8.69 9.70 -14.67
C GLY A 137 -9.91 10.27 -13.94
N HIS A 138 -10.81 9.39 -13.46
CA HIS A 138 -11.94 9.74 -12.61
C HIS A 138 -11.82 9.12 -11.21
N PHE A 139 -10.60 8.84 -10.75
CA PHE A 139 -10.33 8.25 -9.44
C PHE A 139 -11.13 6.95 -9.20
N PHE A 140 -11.37 6.16 -10.25
CA PHE A 140 -12.21 4.94 -10.21
C PHE A 140 -13.68 5.18 -9.81
N CYS A 141 -14.08 6.44 -9.69
CA CYS A 141 -15.40 6.91 -9.29
C CYS A 141 -16.10 7.64 -10.44
N GLY A 142 -16.00 7.11 -11.66
CA GLY A 142 -16.59 7.73 -12.85
C GLY A 142 -18.13 7.70 -12.87
N TYR A 143 -18.73 6.77 -12.13
CA TYR A 143 -20.17 6.56 -12.08
C TYR A 143 -20.62 6.27 -10.64
N TRP A 144 -21.86 6.65 -10.32
CA TRP A 144 -22.48 6.25 -9.06
C TRP A 144 -22.61 4.72 -8.95
N GLY A 145 -22.43 4.20 -7.74
CA GLY A 145 -22.37 2.77 -7.46
C GLY A 145 -20.99 2.14 -7.67
N CYS A 146 -19.98 2.92 -8.08
CA CYS A 146 -18.58 2.50 -8.07
C CYS A 146 -17.98 2.53 -6.66
N GLU A 147 -18.50 3.39 -5.79
CA GLU A 147 -18.05 3.54 -4.43
C GLU A 147 -18.38 2.32 -3.58
N THR A 148 -17.42 1.92 -2.76
CA THR A 148 -17.58 0.86 -1.74
C THR A 148 -17.62 1.43 -0.34
N ILE A 149 -17.25 2.71 -0.18
CA ILE A 149 -17.27 3.47 1.07
C ILE A 149 -17.84 4.85 0.78
N ALA A 150 -18.75 5.32 1.61
CA ALA A 150 -19.24 6.69 1.60
C ALA A 150 -19.50 7.17 3.04
N SER A 151 -19.39 8.48 3.27
CA SER A 151 -19.60 9.08 4.59
C SER A 151 -21.07 9.27 4.96
N ASP A 152 -21.95 9.46 3.96
CA ASP A 152 -23.31 9.96 4.15
C ASP A 152 -24.40 9.05 3.59
N TRP A 153 -24.03 7.96 2.90
CA TRP A 153 -24.96 6.97 2.41
C TRP A 153 -24.37 5.57 2.51
N ASP A 154 -25.25 4.58 2.58
CA ASP A 154 -24.85 3.18 2.53
C ASP A 154 -24.52 2.78 1.09
N THR A 155 -23.38 2.12 0.92
CA THR A 155 -22.97 1.60 -0.38
C THR A 155 -23.60 0.23 -0.62
N THR A 156 -23.85 -0.09 -1.90
CA THR A 156 -24.40 -1.40 -2.29
C THR A 156 -23.45 -2.56 -2.02
N THR A 157 -22.16 -2.29 -1.84
CA THR A 157 -21.12 -3.30 -1.64
C THR A 157 -20.10 -2.78 -0.63
N ASN A 158 -19.88 -3.55 0.43
CA ASN A 158 -18.82 -3.26 1.39
C ASN A 158 -17.45 -3.47 0.75
N ASP A 159 -16.49 -2.60 1.06
CA ASP A 159 -15.11 -2.77 0.61
C ASP A 159 -14.50 -4.06 1.17
N GLU A 160 -13.78 -4.81 0.34
CA GLU A 160 -13.22 -6.12 0.72
C GLU A 160 -12.02 -5.99 1.66
N HIS A 161 -11.25 -4.90 1.56
CA HIS A 161 -9.92 -4.80 2.15
C HIS A 161 -9.80 -3.73 3.22
N ILE A 162 -10.68 -2.74 3.26
CA ILE A 162 -10.68 -1.72 4.31
C ILE A 162 -12.08 -1.45 4.86
N THR A 163 -12.16 -0.83 6.04
CA THR A 163 -13.33 -0.07 6.49
C THR A 163 -12.88 1.33 6.84
N VAL A 164 -13.72 2.33 6.58
CA VAL A 164 -13.45 3.71 6.98
C VAL A 164 -14.56 4.21 7.89
N THR A 165 -14.18 4.81 9.00
CA THR A 165 -15.12 5.43 9.94
C THR A 165 -14.65 6.82 10.34
N TRP A 166 -15.57 7.69 10.71
CA TRP A 166 -15.22 8.95 11.35
C TRP A 166 -14.55 8.71 12.72
N GLY A 167 -13.60 9.58 13.06
CA GLY A 167 -12.84 9.52 14.30
C GLY A 167 -12.62 10.88 14.95
N PRO A 168 -12.23 10.92 16.23
CA PRO A 168 -11.86 9.77 17.09
C PRO A 168 -13.07 8.93 17.58
N PRO A 169 -12.88 7.69 18.09
CA PRO A 169 -13.98 6.86 18.54
C PRO A 169 -14.87 7.57 19.57
N GLY A 170 -16.19 7.50 19.39
CA GLY A 170 -17.17 8.17 20.25
C GLY A 170 -17.47 9.63 19.88
N CYS A 171 -16.82 10.20 18.87
CA CYS A 171 -17.20 11.50 18.32
C CYS A 171 -18.53 11.46 17.57
N LYS A 172 -19.19 12.61 17.44
CA LYS A 172 -20.37 12.79 16.58
C LYS A 172 -19.92 13.09 15.15
N PRO A 173 -20.26 12.25 14.15
CA PRO A 173 -19.95 12.53 12.75
C PRO A 173 -20.54 13.86 12.28
N PRO A 174 -19.86 14.57 11.36
CA PRO A 174 -20.47 15.71 10.68
C PRO A 174 -21.71 15.25 9.91
N GLN A 175 -22.68 16.14 9.77
CA GLN A 175 -23.87 15.94 8.94
C GLN A 175 -23.72 16.80 7.69
N HIS A 176 -24.24 16.34 6.55
CA HIS A 176 -24.09 17.05 5.29
C HIS A 176 -25.43 17.31 4.62
N GLY A 177 -25.58 18.52 4.10
CA GLY A 177 -26.70 18.89 3.24
C GLY A 177 -26.53 18.37 1.82
N HIS A 178 -27.62 18.32 1.06
CA HIS A 178 -27.60 18.01 -0.36
C HIS A 178 -26.80 19.03 -1.20
N ASP A 179 -26.56 20.21 -0.66
CA ASP A 179 -25.72 21.28 -1.22
C ASP A 179 -24.24 21.16 -0.82
N GLY A 180 -23.85 20.08 -0.14
CA GLY A 180 -22.50 19.88 0.38
C GLY A 180 -22.15 20.79 1.57
N SER A 181 -23.13 21.47 2.16
CA SER A 181 -22.95 22.21 3.41
C SER A 181 -22.68 21.25 4.56
N ILE A 182 -21.80 21.65 5.48
CA ILE A 182 -21.45 20.86 6.67
C ILE A 182 -22.24 21.42 7.87
N TYR A 183 -23.02 20.55 8.50
CA TYR A 183 -23.79 20.81 9.70
C TYR A 183 -23.24 20.01 10.89
N GLY A 184 -23.49 20.51 12.10
CA GLY A 184 -23.06 19.87 13.33
C GLY A 184 -21.58 20.12 13.68
N PRO A 185 -21.08 19.50 14.76
CA PRO A 185 -19.75 19.77 15.26
C PRO A 185 -18.69 19.12 14.37
N CYS A 186 -17.69 19.90 13.95
CA CYS A 186 -16.45 19.41 13.35
C CYS A 186 -15.30 19.69 14.32
N GLY A 187 -14.68 18.63 14.81
CA GLY A 187 -13.60 18.72 15.79
C GLY A 187 -14.03 18.80 17.26
N PRO A 188 -13.05 18.83 18.17
CA PRO A 188 -13.28 18.72 19.61
C PRO A 188 -14.13 19.90 20.14
N PRO A 189 -14.92 19.68 21.20
CA PRO A 189 -14.95 18.46 22.03
C PRO A 189 -15.90 17.35 21.56
N GLN A 190 -16.83 17.64 20.65
CA GLN A 190 -17.92 16.69 20.31
C GLN A 190 -17.88 16.15 18.88
N GLY A 191 -17.21 16.83 17.96
CA GLY A 191 -17.21 16.52 16.53
C GLY A 191 -16.06 15.63 16.09
N CYS A 192 -16.34 14.77 15.12
CA CYS A 192 -15.29 14.07 14.37
C CYS A 192 -14.51 15.05 13.51
N TRP A 193 -13.24 14.76 13.21
CA TRP A 193 -12.35 15.66 12.43
C TRP A 193 -11.23 14.92 11.70
N ARG A 194 -11.30 13.59 11.71
CA ARG A 194 -10.38 12.69 11.02
C ARG A 194 -11.14 11.42 10.67
N ILE A 195 -10.54 10.62 9.81
CA ILE A 195 -11.04 9.30 9.47
C ILE A 195 -10.09 8.23 10.00
N GLU A 196 -10.65 7.07 10.30
CA GLU A 196 -9.96 5.88 10.72
C GLU A 196 -10.13 4.82 9.65
N ILE A 197 -9.02 4.45 9.00
CA ILE A 197 -8.98 3.41 7.99
C ILE A 197 -8.50 2.15 8.67
N LYS A 198 -9.37 1.14 8.78
CA LYS A 198 -9.01 -0.17 9.32
C LYS A 198 -8.75 -1.14 8.18
N VAL A 199 -7.58 -1.77 8.21
CA VAL A 199 -7.19 -2.80 7.25
C VAL A 199 -7.85 -4.13 7.62
N LYS A 200 -8.47 -4.78 6.65
CA LYS A 200 -9.00 -6.14 6.74
C LYS A 200 -7.94 -7.12 6.27
N GLN A 201 -7.85 -8.28 6.94
CA GLN A 201 -6.93 -9.37 6.58
C GLN A 201 -5.48 -8.86 6.35
N PRO A 202 -4.83 -8.26 7.37
CA PRO A 202 -3.50 -7.64 7.24
C PRO A 202 -2.37 -8.64 6.92
N GLU A 203 -2.63 -9.94 7.07
CA GLU A 203 -1.68 -11.00 6.76
C GLU A 203 -1.71 -11.44 5.30
N ASP A 204 -2.66 -10.96 4.49
CA ASP A 204 -2.70 -11.28 3.08
C ASP A 204 -1.50 -10.64 2.34
N ASP A 205 -0.78 -11.45 1.56
CA ASP A 205 0.35 -11.03 0.73
C ASP A 205 -0.04 -9.99 -0.31
N ILE A 206 -1.34 -9.81 -0.60
CA ILE A 206 -1.83 -8.76 -1.48
C ILE A 206 -1.40 -7.35 -1.04
N TRP A 207 -1.15 -7.17 0.26
CA TRP A 207 -0.67 -5.92 0.80
C TRP A 207 0.78 -5.62 0.43
N LEU A 208 1.59 -6.62 0.04
CA LEU A 208 2.95 -6.42 -0.48
C LEU A 208 2.95 -5.75 -1.85
N ILE A 209 1.93 -6.05 -2.68
CA ILE A 209 1.68 -5.33 -3.95
C ILE A 209 1.11 -3.95 -3.64
N GLY A 210 0.29 -3.89 -2.59
CA GLY A 210 -0.48 -2.75 -2.16
C GLY A 210 -1.77 -2.59 -2.96
N ARG A 211 -2.72 -1.89 -2.35
CA ARG A 211 -4.05 -1.65 -2.90
C ARG A 211 -4.26 -0.15 -3.07
N THR A 212 -5.00 0.23 -4.11
CA THR A 212 -5.27 1.62 -4.47
C THR A 212 -6.77 1.88 -4.49
N TRP A 213 -7.15 3.06 -4.03
CA TRP A 213 -8.49 3.59 -4.10
C TRP A 213 -8.44 5.02 -4.62
N GLY A 214 -9.50 5.43 -5.29
CA GLY A 214 -9.80 6.84 -5.40
C GLY A 214 -10.69 7.28 -4.25
N ILE A 215 -10.51 8.53 -3.85
CA ILE A 215 -11.31 9.22 -2.86
C ILE A 215 -11.75 10.56 -3.44
N ARG A 216 -13.01 10.93 -3.25
CA ARG A 216 -13.59 12.18 -3.72
C ARG A 216 -14.35 12.86 -2.60
N TYR A 217 -14.32 14.19 -2.57
CA TYR A 217 -15.31 14.96 -1.83
C TYR A 217 -16.66 14.81 -2.53
N TRP A 218 -17.73 14.81 -1.74
CA TRP A 218 -19.08 15.01 -2.27
C TRP A 218 -19.41 16.49 -2.18
N GLU A 219 -19.49 17.17 -3.33
CA GLU A 219 -19.71 18.60 -3.40
C GLU A 219 -20.50 19.05 -4.64
N PRO A 220 -21.08 20.26 -4.61
CA PRO A 220 -21.69 20.82 -5.81
C PRO A 220 -20.66 20.99 -6.93
N GLY A 221 -20.99 20.49 -8.12
CA GLY A 221 -20.15 20.62 -9.30
C GLY A 221 -19.20 19.43 -9.49
N ALA A 222 -17.96 19.73 -9.85
CA ALA A 222 -16.96 18.70 -10.09
C ALA A 222 -16.33 18.26 -8.76
N ASP A 223 -16.64 17.04 -8.34
CA ASP A 223 -16.07 16.43 -7.14
C ASP A 223 -14.54 16.33 -7.24
N ARG A 224 -13.86 17.14 -6.41
CA ARG A 224 -12.40 17.02 -6.25
C ARG A 224 -12.05 15.70 -5.60
N GLY A 225 -10.94 15.12 -6.03
CA GLY A 225 -10.49 13.83 -5.53
C GLY A 225 -9.01 13.60 -5.72
N SER A 226 -8.59 12.43 -5.27
CA SER A 226 -7.22 11.95 -5.31
C SER A 226 -7.19 10.44 -5.34
N LEU A 227 -6.02 9.88 -5.61
CA LEU A 227 -5.73 8.46 -5.45
C LEU A 227 -4.87 8.26 -4.21
N PHE A 228 -5.17 7.23 -3.43
CA PHE A 228 -4.32 6.81 -2.32
C PHE A 228 -3.97 5.32 -2.41
N LYS A 229 -2.82 4.96 -1.85
CA LYS A 229 -2.33 3.58 -1.80
C LYS A 229 -1.97 3.17 -0.38
N ILE A 230 -2.37 1.96 0.00
CA ILE A 230 -1.91 1.30 1.22
C ILE A 230 -1.02 0.13 0.81
N ILE A 231 0.15 0.01 1.42
CA ILE A 231 1.13 -1.05 1.14
C ILE A 231 1.84 -1.50 2.43
N LYS A 232 2.19 -2.79 2.47
CA LYS A 232 3.02 -3.44 3.48
C LYS A 232 4.41 -3.67 2.86
N GLU A 233 5.44 -3.13 3.48
CA GLU A 233 6.84 -3.22 3.01
C GLU A 233 7.73 -3.76 4.13
N LYS A 234 8.80 -4.46 3.79
CA LYS A 234 9.79 -4.89 4.78
C LYS A 234 10.50 -3.67 5.37
N LEU A 235 10.76 -3.69 6.68
CA LEU A 235 11.64 -2.70 7.28
C LEU A 235 13.05 -2.88 6.70
N PRO A 236 13.68 -1.84 6.12
CA PRO A 236 15.07 -1.92 5.71
C PRO A 236 15.94 -2.23 6.93
N HIS A 237 16.69 -3.34 6.90
CA HIS A 237 17.71 -3.64 7.90
C HIS A 237 19.08 -3.67 7.21
N ASP A 238 20.10 -3.12 7.88
CA ASP A 238 21.47 -3.28 7.40
C ASP A 238 21.84 -4.77 7.44
N PRO A 239 22.30 -5.37 6.32
CA PRO A 239 22.59 -6.79 6.25
C PRO A 239 23.91 -7.17 6.95
N LEU A 240 24.49 -6.26 7.75
CA LEU A 240 25.76 -6.52 8.40
C LEU A 240 25.63 -7.76 9.30
N PRO A 241 26.40 -8.83 9.02
CA PRO A 241 26.38 -10.02 9.84
C PRO A 241 26.85 -9.64 11.24
N VAL A 242 25.96 -9.75 12.23
CA VAL A 242 26.38 -9.75 13.64
C VAL A 242 27.02 -11.11 13.88
N GLY A 243 28.35 -11.16 13.78
CA GLY A 243 29.14 -12.36 14.00
C GLY A 243 29.10 -12.83 15.46
N PRO A 244 29.51 -14.07 15.76
CA PRO A 244 29.45 -14.63 17.10
C PRO A 244 30.20 -13.75 18.11
N ASN A 245 29.64 -13.59 19.31
CA ASN A 245 30.32 -12.97 20.44
C ASN A 245 31.69 -13.64 20.63
N LEU A 246 32.77 -12.87 20.45
CA LEU A 246 34.16 -13.32 20.63
C LEU A 246 34.45 -13.89 22.03
N VAL A 247 33.53 -13.70 22.97
CA VAL A 247 33.60 -14.20 24.35
C VAL A 247 33.42 -15.73 24.44
N LEU A 248 32.86 -16.38 23.41
CA LEU A 248 32.54 -17.83 23.48
C LEU A 248 33.58 -18.75 22.83
N ASN A 249 34.64 -18.22 22.21
CA ASN A 249 35.75 -19.01 21.67
C ASN A 249 37.10 -18.30 21.92
N PRO A 250 37.78 -18.55 23.06
CA PRO A 250 39.19 -18.16 23.17
C PRO A 250 40.00 -18.95 22.13
N PRO A 251 40.88 -18.32 21.34
CA PRO A 251 41.75 -19.05 20.44
C PRO A 251 42.65 -19.98 21.25
N THR A 252 42.50 -21.28 21.03
CA THR A 252 43.49 -22.28 21.46
C THR A 252 44.81 -21.95 20.79
N SER A 253 45.79 -21.53 21.57
CA SER A 253 47.16 -21.29 21.13
C SER A 253 47.75 -22.59 20.58
N SER A 254 47.77 -22.75 19.24
CA SER A 254 48.50 -23.82 18.58
C SER A 254 49.94 -23.35 18.33
N GLU A 255 50.85 -23.95 19.12
CA GLU A 255 52.26 -24.25 18.87
C GLU A 255 53.00 -23.45 17.78
N GLU A 256 53.91 -22.60 18.26
CA GLU A 256 55.02 -22.00 17.54
C GLU A 256 55.90 -23.08 16.87
N LYS A 257 55.73 -23.28 15.56
CA LYS A 257 56.72 -24.01 14.75
C LYS A 257 57.88 -23.08 14.44
N VAL A 258 58.96 -23.25 15.19
CA VAL A 258 60.30 -22.71 14.91
C VAL A 258 60.76 -23.16 13.52
N ALA A 259 61.06 -22.22 12.62
CA ALA A 259 61.67 -22.49 11.32
C ALA A 259 63.22 -22.53 11.47
N PRO A 260 63.92 -23.49 10.84
CA PRO A 260 65.38 -23.53 10.89
C PRO A 260 66.00 -22.49 9.95
N VAL A 261 67.03 -21.79 10.46
CA VAL A 261 67.82 -20.77 9.76
C VAL A 261 68.69 -21.43 8.68
N GLN A 262 68.51 -21.02 7.43
CA GLN A 262 69.36 -21.44 6.31
C GLN A 262 70.47 -20.41 6.13
N TRP A 263 71.71 -20.80 6.41
CA TRP A 263 72.91 -20.00 6.13
C TRP A 263 73.31 -20.12 4.66
N SER A 264 73.83 -19.05 4.08
CA SER A 264 74.47 -19.02 2.76
C SER A 264 75.80 -18.26 2.88
N PRO A 265 76.80 -18.60 2.04
CA PRO A 265 78.22 -18.42 2.30
C PRO A 265 78.72 -16.97 2.32
#